data_AF-A0AAE0TFK1-F1
#
_entry.id   AF-A0AAE0TFK1-F1
#
_cell.length_a   1.000
_cell.length_b   1.000
_cell.length_c   1.000
_cell.angle_alpha   90.00
_cell.angle_beta   90.00
_cell.angle_gamma   90.00
#
_symmetry.space_group_name_H-M   'P 1'
#
loop_
_entity.id
_entity.type
_entity.pdbx_description
1 polymer ?
#
loop_
_entity_poly.entity_id
_entity_poly.type
_entity_poly.pdbx_seq_one_letter_code
_entity_poly.pdbx_strand_id
1 'polypeptide(L)'
;MGNTCCGCLIGEKDSYSYESNSRTPLLGSPVSIPESRVATNDNFSSARRYRPPEDRKQFESSLEAVTTIETLSVPVSSVDKTFKDQANLYNELVQTYSNLREEIHNFKTYFEVETSGIPVLHECFRILVRRCGYATINIERKSKTFLYVSYNPKDVSEKCAVSPEQVLKPLEYYKNACKRAGDVLQHAPHINDSISVIVNNEKGMRREITKADLPGDKGIDGMKAVMSNITKLKQMKININTIQKYTELTFKELLEASKLFFGSNC
;
A
#
# COMPACT_ATOMS: atom_id res chain seq x y z
N MET A 1 -8.93 10.80 52.34
CA MET A 1 -7.84 10.73 53.33
C MET A 1 -6.68 10.05 52.61
N GLY A 2 -5.72 10.78 52.02
CA GLY A 2 -4.66 11.53 52.71
C GLY A 2 -3.60 10.52 53.21
N ASN A 3 -2.30 10.59 52.96
CA ASN A 3 -1.44 11.63 52.39
C ASN A 3 -0.04 11.00 52.14
N THR A 4 0.58 11.33 51.00
CA THR A 4 1.97 11.83 50.82
C THR A 4 3.16 11.32 51.65
N CYS A 5 4.29 11.06 50.97
CA CYS A 5 5.59 11.80 51.03
C CYS A 5 6.69 10.92 50.39
N CYS A 6 7.37 11.30 49.30
CA CYS A 6 8.35 12.39 49.10
C CYS A 6 9.70 12.14 49.80
N GLY A 7 10.79 12.13 49.01
CA GLY A 7 12.17 11.99 49.48
C GLY A 7 13.18 11.98 48.32
N CYS A 8 13.40 13.17 47.74
CA CYS A 8 14.48 13.47 46.79
C CYS A 8 15.83 13.71 47.51
N LEU A 9 16.90 13.80 46.69
CA LEU A 9 18.20 14.49 46.87
C LEU A 9 19.37 13.62 47.39
N ILE A 10 20.65 13.71 46.96
CA ILE A 10 21.44 14.54 46.01
C ILE A 10 22.86 13.89 45.90
N GLY A 11 23.57 14.11 44.77
CA GLY A 11 25.06 14.17 44.67
C GLY A 11 25.73 12.98 43.97
N GLU A 12 26.70 13.10 43.04
CA GLU A 12 27.54 14.23 42.61
C GLU A 12 28.01 14.08 41.13
N LYS A 13 28.38 15.25 40.61
CA LYS A 13 29.13 15.65 39.39
C LYS A 13 30.02 14.62 38.70
N ASP A 14 30.00 14.66 37.36
CA ASP A 14 31.23 14.96 36.59
C ASP A 14 30.90 15.63 35.26
N SER A 15 31.63 16.71 35.00
CA SER A 15 31.54 17.63 33.87
C SER A 15 32.55 17.24 32.80
N TYR A 16 32.11 17.06 31.54
CA TYR A 16 33.00 17.09 30.38
C TYR A 16 32.49 18.06 29.31
N SER A 17 33.41 18.92 28.92
CA SER A 17 33.28 20.08 28.06
C SER A 17 33.03 19.76 26.59
N TYR A 18 32.26 20.63 25.95
CA TYR A 18 32.09 20.74 24.50
C TYR A 18 33.41 21.01 23.77
N GLU A 19 33.70 20.24 22.72
CA GLU A 19 34.47 20.72 21.58
C GLU A 19 33.70 20.50 20.28
N SER A 20 33.36 21.62 19.64
CA SER A 20 32.70 21.75 18.36
C SER A 20 33.76 21.68 17.25
N ASN A 21 33.84 20.55 16.54
CA ASN A 21 34.62 20.45 15.30
C ASN A 21 33.69 20.34 14.08
N SER A 22 33.14 21.48 13.67
CA SER A 22 32.51 21.68 12.37
C SER A 22 33.59 22.08 11.35
N ARG A 23 33.99 21.16 10.47
CA ARG A 23 34.78 21.49 9.27
C ARG A 23 34.00 21.15 8.00
N THR A 24 33.19 22.11 7.56
CA THR A 24 32.75 22.27 6.18
C THR A 24 33.93 22.81 5.34
N PRO A 25 34.24 22.26 4.15
CA PRO A 25 35.20 22.88 3.25
C PRO A 25 34.49 23.94 2.40
N LEU A 26 34.75 25.21 2.70
CA LEU A 26 34.47 26.33 1.81
C LEU A 26 35.73 26.73 1.04
N LEU A 27 35.51 27.00 -0.23
CA LEU A 27 36.46 27.42 -1.27
C LEU A 27 37.15 28.76 -0.95
N GLY A 28 38.45 28.84 -1.26
CA GLY A 28 39.29 30.04 -1.32
C GLY A 28 40.75 29.66 -1.04
N SER A 29 41.79 30.09 -1.76
CA SER A 29 41.95 31.28 -2.62
C SER A 29 43.13 31.05 -3.61
N PRO A 30 43.75 32.09 -4.21
CA PRO A 30 43.94 32.21 -5.64
C PRO A 30 45.36 31.81 -6.10
N VAL A 31 45.51 31.42 -7.36
CA VAL A 31 46.82 31.26 -8.00
C VAL A 31 46.96 32.27 -9.14
N SER A 32 48.15 32.85 -9.17
CA SER A 32 48.64 34.02 -9.89
C SER A 32 48.66 33.89 -11.41
N ILE A 33 48.49 35.04 -12.07
CA ILE A 33 48.58 35.30 -13.51
C ILE A 33 50.06 35.31 -13.97
N PRO A 34 50.35 34.91 -15.22
CA PRO A 34 51.02 35.85 -16.12
C PRO A 34 50.27 36.05 -17.46
N GLU A 35 50.35 37.28 -17.96
CA GLU A 35 49.92 37.78 -19.28
C GLU A 35 50.57 36.94 -20.42
N SER A 36 50.13 36.89 -21.68
CA SER A 36 49.29 37.74 -22.52
C SER A 36 48.99 36.93 -23.79
N ARG A 37 47.79 37.04 -24.37
CA ARG A 37 47.55 36.98 -25.83
C ARG A 37 46.07 37.24 -26.12
N VAL A 38 45.85 38.35 -26.83
CA VAL A 38 44.57 38.75 -27.43
C VAL A 38 44.23 37.77 -28.55
N ALA A 39 43.04 37.17 -28.48
CA ALA A 39 42.35 36.60 -29.63
C ALA A 39 40.83 36.76 -29.44
N THR A 40 40.21 37.20 -30.52
CA THR A 40 38.86 37.71 -30.74
C THR A 40 37.74 36.69 -30.55
N ASN A 41 36.57 37.20 -30.16
CA ASN A 41 35.20 36.69 -30.37
C ASN A 41 35.04 35.20 -30.63
N ASP A 42 34.45 34.49 -29.65
CA ASP A 42 33.46 33.48 -29.98
C ASP A 42 32.45 33.25 -28.85
N ASN A 43 31.18 33.22 -29.27
CA ASN A 43 29.96 32.87 -28.57
C ASN A 43 30.10 32.16 -27.21
N PHE A 44 29.82 32.90 -26.13
CA PHE A 44 29.41 32.31 -24.85
C PHE A 44 28.04 31.63 -24.99
N SER A 45 28.04 30.38 -25.48
CA SER A 45 26.90 29.48 -25.28
C SER A 45 26.84 29.11 -23.80
N SER A 46 25.97 29.80 -23.09
CA SER A 46 25.60 29.49 -21.71
C SER A 46 25.20 28.02 -21.57
N ALA A 47 25.90 27.29 -20.69
CA ALA A 47 25.59 25.93 -20.25
C ALA A 47 24.20 25.78 -19.57
N ARG A 48 23.37 26.84 -19.58
CA ARG A 48 21.99 26.85 -19.07
C ARG A 48 20.93 26.48 -20.12
N ARG A 49 21.30 26.13 -21.35
CA ARG A 49 20.34 25.72 -22.40
C ARG A 49 20.07 24.22 -22.50
N TYR A 50 20.75 23.39 -21.72
CA TYR A 50 20.34 22.01 -21.52
C TYR A 50 19.41 21.94 -20.30
N ARG A 51 18.12 22.23 -20.51
CA ARG A 51 17.10 21.57 -19.69
C ARG A 51 17.15 20.09 -20.12
N PRO A 52 17.44 19.14 -19.22
CA PRO A 52 17.08 17.76 -19.50
C PRO A 52 15.61 17.75 -19.94
N PRO A 53 15.19 16.87 -20.87
CA PRO A 53 13.78 16.66 -21.07
C PRO A 53 13.17 16.47 -19.69
N GLU A 54 12.11 17.22 -19.38
CA GLU A 54 11.23 16.85 -18.28
C GLU A 54 10.62 15.51 -18.68
N ASP A 55 11.38 14.42 -18.47
CA ASP A 55 10.79 13.13 -18.19
C ASP A 55 9.96 13.39 -16.95
N ARG A 56 8.70 13.74 -17.20
CA ARG A 56 7.60 13.55 -16.27
C ARG A 56 7.59 12.06 -15.96
N LYS A 57 8.53 11.63 -15.11
CA LYS A 57 8.28 10.53 -14.20
C LYS A 57 7.07 11.02 -13.42
N GLN A 58 5.89 10.65 -13.91
CA GLN A 58 4.69 10.68 -13.11
C GLN A 58 5.13 10.10 -11.77
N PHE A 59 5.07 10.92 -10.73
CA PHE A 59 5.22 10.45 -9.38
C PHE A 59 3.98 9.60 -9.12
N GLU A 60 3.99 8.36 -9.64
CA GLU A 60 3.02 7.36 -9.29
C GLU A 60 3.13 7.20 -7.78
N SER A 61 2.02 7.45 -7.10
CA SER A 61 1.94 7.13 -5.69
C SER A 61 2.27 5.64 -5.52
N SER A 62 2.85 5.24 -4.39
CA SER A 62 3.22 3.85 -4.13
C SER A 62 2.05 2.85 -4.32
N LEU A 63 0.81 3.35 -4.32
CA LEU A 63 -0.41 2.61 -4.63
C LEU A 63 -0.65 2.36 -6.12
N GLU A 64 -0.32 3.32 -6.99
CA GLU A 64 -0.54 3.22 -8.44
C GLU A 64 0.46 2.28 -9.09
N ALA A 65 1.63 2.10 -8.47
CA ALA A 65 2.65 1.14 -8.89
C ALA A 65 2.29 -0.33 -8.59
N VAL A 66 1.20 -0.61 -7.87
CA VAL A 66 0.78 -1.99 -7.56
C VAL A 66 -0.01 -2.54 -8.73
N THR A 67 0.67 -3.33 -9.56
CA THR A 67 0.10 -3.99 -10.74
C THR A 67 0.21 -5.50 -10.66
N THR A 68 -0.55 -6.17 -11.52
CA THR A 68 -0.43 -7.62 -11.75
C THR A 68 0.91 -7.95 -12.40
N ILE A 69 1.36 -9.18 -12.23
CA ILE A 69 2.66 -9.64 -12.72
C ILE A 69 2.48 -10.92 -13.52
N GLU A 70 3.24 -11.00 -14.61
CA GLU A 70 3.46 -12.21 -15.39
C GLU A 70 4.85 -12.77 -15.15
N THR A 71 4.96 -14.08 -14.95
CA THR A 71 6.24 -14.78 -14.80
C THR A 71 6.76 -15.27 -16.14
N LEU A 72 8.08 -15.25 -16.32
CA LEU A 72 8.71 -15.88 -17.47
C LEU A 72 8.58 -17.41 -17.37
N SER A 73 8.36 -18.06 -18.51
CA SER A 73 8.30 -19.53 -18.58
C SER A 73 9.65 -20.14 -18.23
N VAL A 74 9.63 -21.19 -17.40
CA VAL A 74 10.82 -21.94 -17.00
C VAL A 74 10.74 -23.35 -17.60
N PRO A 75 11.83 -23.89 -18.18
CA PRO A 75 11.80 -25.19 -18.86
C PRO A 75 11.61 -26.41 -17.93
N VAL A 76 11.74 -26.23 -16.62
CA VAL A 76 11.48 -27.27 -15.62
C VAL A 76 10.09 -27.06 -15.03
N SER A 77 9.19 -28.03 -15.27
CA SER A 77 7.76 -27.89 -14.99
C SER A 77 7.41 -27.64 -13.52
N SER A 78 8.13 -28.27 -12.58
CA SER A 78 7.93 -28.04 -11.13
C SER A 78 8.25 -26.60 -10.74
N VAL A 79 9.36 -26.08 -11.24
CA VAL A 79 9.83 -24.71 -10.98
C VAL A 79 8.90 -23.69 -11.65
N ASP A 80 8.52 -23.94 -12.90
CA ASP A 80 7.58 -23.10 -13.66
C ASP A 80 6.22 -23.00 -12.98
N LYS A 81 5.65 -24.15 -12.57
CA LYS A 81 4.40 -24.21 -11.84
C LYS A 81 4.48 -23.41 -10.54
N THR A 82 5.58 -23.54 -9.79
CA THR A 82 5.78 -22.79 -8.54
C THR A 82 5.69 -21.27 -8.79
N PHE A 83 6.36 -20.76 -9.84
CA PHE A 83 6.28 -19.34 -10.16
C PHE A 83 4.88 -18.90 -10.61
N LYS A 84 4.23 -19.68 -11.47
CA LYS A 84 2.86 -19.38 -11.96
C LYS A 84 1.83 -19.38 -10.83
N ASP A 85 1.89 -20.38 -9.95
CA ASP A 85 0.98 -20.47 -8.81
C ASP A 85 1.12 -19.25 -7.89
N GLN A 86 2.36 -18.80 -7.61
CA GLN A 86 2.55 -17.57 -6.81
C GLN A 86 2.10 -16.31 -7.54
N ALA A 87 2.35 -16.20 -8.84
CA ALA A 87 1.89 -15.06 -9.63
C ALA A 87 0.36 -14.97 -9.61
N ASN A 88 -0.33 -16.10 -9.72
CA ASN A 88 -1.79 -16.17 -9.64
C ASN A 88 -2.30 -15.70 -8.27
N LEU A 89 -1.75 -16.24 -7.17
CA LEU A 89 -2.14 -15.83 -5.81
C LEU A 89 -1.91 -14.33 -5.57
N TYR A 90 -0.77 -13.80 -6.04
CA TYR A 90 -0.50 -12.37 -5.96
C TYR A 90 -1.47 -11.55 -6.81
N ASN A 91 -1.76 -11.97 -8.05
CA ASN A 91 -2.68 -11.26 -8.94
C ASN A 91 -4.11 -11.26 -8.40
N GLU A 92 -4.57 -12.36 -7.79
CA GLU A 92 -5.85 -12.43 -7.08
C GLU A 92 -5.91 -11.46 -5.90
N LEU A 93 -4.82 -11.35 -5.12
CA LEU A 93 -4.71 -10.37 -4.04
C LEU A 93 -4.79 -8.93 -4.56
N VAL A 94 -4.05 -8.63 -5.64
CA VAL A 94 -4.08 -7.31 -6.30
C VAL A 94 -5.48 -6.99 -6.81
N GLN A 95 -6.16 -7.94 -7.45
CA GLN A 95 -7.54 -7.74 -7.90
C GLN A 95 -8.49 -7.50 -6.73
N THR A 96 -8.35 -8.26 -5.65
CA THR A 96 -9.18 -8.09 -4.44
C THR A 96 -8.96 -6.70 -3.83
N TYR A 97 -7.71 -6.24 -3.79
CA TYR A 97 -7.36 -4.89 -3.34
C TYR A 97 -7.90 -3.80 -4.28
N SER A 98 -7.82 -3.98 -5.58
CA SER A 98 -8.40 -3.06 -6.57
C SER A 98 -9.90 -2.92 -6.38
N ASN A 99 -10.60 -4.06 -6.28
CA ASN A 99 -12.03 -4.08 -6.02
C ASN A 99 -12.37 -3.43 -4.67
N LEU A 100 -11.58 -3.62 -3.62
CA LEU A 100 -11.77 -2.90 -2.34
C LEU A 100 -11.76 -1.38 -2.54
N ARG A 101 -10.80 -0.87 -3.30
CA ARG A 101 -10.70 0.58 -3.60
C ARG A 101 -11.91 1.06 -4.38
N GLU A 102 -12.37 0.28 -5.34
CA GLU A 102 -13.57 0.56 -6.13
C GLU A 102 -14.83 0.62 -5.26
N GLU A 103 -15.05 -0.37 -4.39
CA GLU A 103 -16.20 -0.40 -3.48
C GLU A 103 -16.21 0.83 -2.54
N ILE A 104 -15.06 1.23 -2.03
CA ILE A 104 -14.94 2.44 -1.19
C ILE A 104 -15.18 3.71 -2.01
N HIS A 105 -14.66 3.75 -3.23
CA HIS A 105 -14.89 4.88 -4.13
C HIS A 105 -16.38 5.01 -4.44
N ASN A 106 -17.04 3.92 -4.85
CA ASN A 106 -18.48 3.86 -5.13
C ASN A 106 -19.32 4.25 -3.91
N PHE A 107 -18.93 3.79 -2.72
CA PHE A 107 -19.58 4.21 -1.48
C PHE A 107 -19.48 5.73 -1.27
N LYS A 108 -18.29 6.32 -1.44
CA LYS A 108 -18.04 7.74 -1.25
C LYS A 108 -18.77 8.60 -2.29
N THR A 109 -18.62 8.27 -3.58
CA THR A 109 -19.23 9.04 -4.67
C THR A 109 -20.75 9.01 -4.63
N TYR A 110 -21.34 7.97 -4.04
CA TYR A 110 -22.78 7.92 -3.79
C TYR A 110 -23.32 9.12 -3.00
N PHE A 111 -22.49 9.72 -2.13
CA PHE A 111 -22.85 10.86 -1.29
C PHE A 111 -22.17 12.17 -1.74
N GLU A 112 -21.56 12.22 -2.93
CA GLU A 112 -20.77 13.36 -3.38
C GLU A 112 -21.57 14.67 -3.40
N VAL A 113 -22.81 14.63 -3.89
CA VAL A 113 -23.70 15.79 -3.96
C VAL A 113 -23.99 16.35 -2.56
N GLU A 114 -24.31 15.48 -1.61
CA GLU A 114 -24.67 15.87 -0.23
C GLU A 114 -23.46 16.27 0.62
N THR A 115 -22.27 15.84 0.20
CA THR A 115 -21.00 16.20 0.85
C THR A 115 -20.31 17.38 0.17
N SER A 116 -21.04 18.16 -0.65
CA SER A 116 -20.50 19.33 -1.36
C SER A 116 -19.25 19.02 -2.20
N GLY A 117 -19.19 17.81 -2.79
CA GLY A 117 -18.07 17.34 -3.61
C GLY A 117 -16.91 16.71 -2.85
N ILE A 118 -16.96 16.60 -1.51
CA ILE A 118 -15.85 16.06 -0.70
C ILE A 118 -16.35 14.91 0.19
N PRO A 119 -16.55 13.71 -0.37
CA PRO A 119 -17.09 12.58 0.38
C PRO A 119 -16.04 11.93 1.29
N VAL A 120 -16.07 12.29 2.57
CA VAL A 120 -15.31 11.63 3.64
C VAL A 120 -16.16 10.52 4.27
N LEU A 121 -15.56 9.37 4.59
CA LEU A 121 -16.29 8.19 5.09
C LEU A 121 -17.21 8.52 6.27
N HIS A 122 -16.70 9.23 7.28
CA HIS A 122 -17.49 9.59 8.45
C HIS A 122 -18.77 10.39 8.10
N GLU A 123 -18.67 11.32 7.15
CA GLU A 123 -19.83 12.11 6.72
C GLU A 123 -20.81 11.28 5.88
N CYS A 124 -20.29 10.42 5.00
CA CYS A 124 -21.11 9.46 4.24
C CYS A 124 -21.92 8.56 5.18
N PHE A 125 -21.28 8.05 6.24
CA PHE A 125 -21.94 7.26 7.29
C PHE A 125 -22.98 8.06 8.06
N ARG A 126 -22.70 9.32 8.40
CA ARG A 126 -23.67 10.20 9.07
C ARG A 126 -24.92 10.42 8.23
N ILE A 127 -24.76 10.61 6.92
CA ILE A 127 -25.89 10.71 5.98
C ILE A 127 -26.64 9.38 5.91
N LEU A 128 -25.92 8.27 5.78
CA LEU A 128 -26.51 6.94 5.71
C LEU A 128 -27.36 6.63 6.94
N VAL A 129 -26.87 6.88 8.16
CA VAL A 129 -27.63 6.68 9.41
C VAL A 129 -28.94 7.46 9.39
N ARG A 130 -28.92 8.74 8.98
CA ARG A 130 -30.16 9.55 8.86
C ARG A 130 -31.15 8.93 7.87
N ARG A 131 -30.66 8.37 6.76
CA ARG A 131 -31.50 7.70 5.76
C ARG A 131 -32.07 6.38 6.25
N CYS A 132 -31.35 5.68 7.11
CA CYS A 132 -31.78 4.39 7.65
C CYS A 132 -33.05 4.53 8.51
N GLY A 133 -33.37 5.72 9.02
CA GLY A 133 -34.57 5.92 9.82
C GLY A 133 -34.56 4.99 11.02
N TYR A 134 -35.60 4.18 11.19
CA TYR A 134 -35.69 3.18 12.26
C TYR A 134 -35.30 1.76 11.82
N ALA A 135 -34.71 1.61 10.62
CA ALA A 135 -34.26 0.31 10.13
C ALA A 135 -33.08 -0.20 10.97
N THR A 136 -33.11 -1.49 11.28
CA THR A 136 -32.06 -2.13 12.08
C THR A 136 -30.94 -2.61 11.18
N ILE A 137 -29.77 -1.97 11.31
CA ILE A 137 -28.53 -2.39 10.64
C ILE A 137 -27.55 -2.77 11.72
N ASN A 138 -27.13 -4.03 11.71
CA ASN A 138 -26.19 -4.55 12.67
C ASN A 138 -24.81 -4.70 12.04
N ILE A 139 -23.84 -3.96 12.57
CA ILE A 139 -22.43 -4.05 12.18
C ILE A 139 -21.65 -4.57 13.38
N GLU A 140 -21.10 -5.76 13.24
CA GLU A 140 -20.36 -6.44 14.31
C GLU A 140 -18.92 -6.70 13.89
N ARG A 141 -17.99 -6.40 14.79
CA ARG A 141 -16.60 -6.83 14.64
C ARG A 141 -16.46 -8.27 15.11
N LYS A 142 -16.38 -9.24 14.19
CA LYS A 142 -16.17 -10.66 14.55
C LYS A 142 -14.71 -11.02 14.81
N SER A 143 -13.76 -10.27 14.25
CA SER A 143 -12.34 -10.53 14.46
C SER A 143 -11.49 -9.25 14.36
N LYS A 144 -10.17 -9.38 14.51
CA LYS A 144 -9.25 -8.23 14.38
C LYS A 144 -9.38 -7.54 13.01
N THR A 145 -9.69 -8.29 11.95
CA THR A 145 -9.66 -7.85 10.55
C THR A 145 -11.01 -8.04 9.82
N PHE A 146 -12.08 -8.37 10.54
CA PHE A 146 -13.37 -8.67 9.93
C PHE A 146 -14.52 -7.89 10.55
N LEU A 147 -15.29 -7.22 9.69
CA LEU A 147 -16.57 -6.58 10.01
C LEU A 147 -17.70 -7.32 9.31
N TYR A 148 -18.69 -7.71 10.09
CA TYR A 148 -19.90 -8.36 9.60
C TYR A 148 -21.03 -7.34 9.54
N VAL A 149 -21.59 -7.14 8.35
CA VAL A 149 -22.72 -6.23 8.12
C VAL A 149 -23.95 -7.08 7.83
N SER A 150 -24.99 -6.91 8.64
CA SER A 150 -26.27 -7.62 8.50
C SER A 150 -27.44 -6.67 8.66
N TYR A 151 -28.47 -6.88 7.83
CA TYR A 151 -29.71 -6.13 7.83
C TYR A 151 -30.78 -6.96 7.11
N ASN A 152 -32.05 -6.72 7.43
CA ASN A 152 -33.17 -7.31 6.71
C ASN A 152 -33.63 -6.32 5.62
N PRO A 153 -33.55 -6.67 4.31
CA PRO A 153 -33.96 -5.76 3.25
C PRO A 153 -35.42 -5.31 3.34
N LYS A 154 -36.31 -6.15 3.89
CA LYS A 154 -37.72 -5.78 4.12
C LYS A 154 -37.84 -4.72 5.21
N ASP A 155 -37.11 -4.90 6.31
CA ASP A 155 -37.07 -3.93 7.42
C ASP A 155 -36.55 -2.56 6.94
N VAL A 156 -35.48 -2.56 6.14
CA VAL A 156 -34.98 -1.33 5.50
C VAL A 156 -36.05 -0.71 4.60
N SER A 157 -36.71 -1.52 3.77
CA SER A 157 -37.74 -1.01 2.85
C SER A 157 -38.95 -0.39 3.54
N GLU A 158 -39.29 -0.87 4.73
CA GLU A 158 -40.46 -0.42 5.51
C GLU A 158 -40.14 0.76 6.45
N LYS A 159 -38.90 0.87 6.95
CA LYS A 159 -38.55 1.79 8.05
C LYS A 159 -37.54 2.89 7.71
N CYS A 160 -36.95 2.85 6.52
CA CYS A 160 -36.03 3.91 6.09
C CYS A 160 -36.78 5.23 5.83
N ALA A 161 -36.07 6.34 6.00
CA ALA A 161 -36.64 7.69 5.84
C ALA A 161 -36.68 8.17 4.38
N VAL A 162 -36.13 7.38 3.46
CA VAL A 162 -35.94 7.71 2.03
C VAL A 162 -36.33 6.51 1.16
N SER A 163 -36.09 6.56 -0.15
CA SER A 163 -36.30 5.36 -0.98
C SER A 163 -35.33 4.24 -0.56
N PRO A 164 -35.77 2.96 -0.55
CA PRO A 164 -34.93 1.86 -0.06
C PRO A 164 -33.59 1.73 -0.78
N GLU A 165 -33.56 2.02 -2.09
CA GLU A 165 -32.33 2.02 -2.90
C GLU A 165 -31.26 2.99 -2.36
N GLN A 166 -31.67 4.11 -1.76
CA GLN A 166 -30.76 5.12 -1.18
C GLN A 166 -30.06 4.66 0.10
N VAL A 167 -30.50 3.53 0.66
CA VAL A 167 -29.91 2.88 1.83
C VAL A 167 -29.25 1.56 1.45
N LEU A 168 -29.94 0.72 0.69
CA LEU A 168 -29.46 -0.63 0.34
C LEU A 168 -28.20 -0.60 -0.52
N LYS A 169 -28.13 0.30 -1.52
CA LYS A 169 -26.99 0.39 -2.43
C LYS A 169 -25.69 0.81 -1.74
N PRO A 170 -25.64 1.91 -0.95
CA PRO A 170 -24.43 2.22 -0.19
C PRO A 170 -24.11 1.18 0.89
N LEU A 171 -25.10 0.53 1.52
CA LEU A 171 -24.84 -0.57 2.44
C LEU A 171 -24.18 -1.78 1.75
N GLU A 172 -24.54 -2.07 0.50
CA GLU A 172 -23.93 -3.13 -0.29
C GLU A 172 -22.46 -2.83 -0.60
N TYR A 173 -22.16 -1.61 -1.07
CA TYR A 173 -20.78 -1.16 -1.29
C TYR A 173 -19.94 -1.28 -0.01
N TYR A 174 -20.48 -0.83 1.12
CA TYR A 174 -19.80 -0.93 2.41
C TYR A 174 -19.59 -2.37 2.86
N LYS A 175 -20.61 -3.24 2.73
CA LYS A 175 -20.52 -4.66 3.06
C LYS A 175 -19.45 -5.36 2.22
N ASN A 176 -19.41 -5.07 0.92
CA ASN A 176 -18.42 -5.62 0.01
C ASN A 176 -17.02 -5.10 0.35
N ALA A 177 -16.86 -3.81 0.65
CA ALA A 177 -15.60 -3.23 1.10
C ALA A 177 -15.09 -3.91 2.39
N CYS A 178 -15.96 -4.13 3.39
CA CYS A 178 -15.60 -4.85 4.62
C CYS A 178 -15.12 -6.27 4.35
N LYS A 179 -15.84 -7.00 3.49
CA LYS A 179 -15.47 -8.36 3.09
C LYS A 179 -14.10 -8.38 2.41
N ARG A 180 -13.89 -7.53 1.40
CA ARG A 180 -12.63 -7.48 0.64
C ARG A 180 -11.45 -7.02 1.48
N ALA A 181 -11.65 -6.08 2.39
CA ALA A 181 -10.63 -5.70 3.36
C ALA A 181 -10.24 -6.89 4.25
N GLY A 182 -11.22 -7.66 4.74
CA GLY A 182 -10.98 -8.90 5.48
C GLY A 182 -10.19 -9.92 4.67
N ASP A 183 -10.61 -10.19 3.43
CA ASP A 183 -9.94 -11.13 2.53
C ASP A 183 -8.47 -10.74 2.29
N VAL A 184 -8.19 -9.46 2.01
CA VAL A 184 -6.82 -8.96 1.84
C VAL A 184 -5.99 -9.13 3.11
N LEU A 185 -6.51 -8.72 4.26
CA LEU A 185 -5.78 -8.79 5.54
C LEU A 185 -5.55 -10.23 6.02
N GLN A 186 -6.41 -11.16 5.62
CA GLN A 186 -6.25 -12.58 5.91
C GLN A 186 -5.23 -13.24 4.98
N HIS A 187 -5.29 -12.97 3.67
CA HIS A 187 -4.46 -13.68 2.68
C HIS A 187 -3.08 -13.07 2.45
N ALA A 188 -2.93 -11.74 2.55
CA ALA A 188 -1.66 -11.05 2.30
C ALA A 188 -0.48 -11.63 3.11
N PRO A 189 -0.59 -11.89 4.43
CA PRO A 189 0.51 -12.48 5.20
C PRO A 189 0.93 -13.87 4.68
N HIS A 190 -0.05 -14.74 4.40
CA HIS A 190 0.21 -16.10 3.92
C HIS A 190 0.90 -16.12 2.55
N ILE A 191 0.49 -15.23 1.64
CA ILE A 191 1.13 -15.10 0.32
C ILE A 191 2.56 -14.58 0.50
N ASN A 192 2.78 -13.59 1.38
CA ASN A 192 4.11 -13.06 1.67
C ASN A 192 5.06 -14.13 2.24
N ASP A 193 4.57 -14.96 3.15
CA ASP A 193 5.33 -16.06 3.74
C ASP A 193 5.66 -17.13 2.69
N SER A 194 4.68 -17.52 1.87
CA SER A 194 4.86 -18.44 0.75
C SER A 194 5.93 -17.96 -0.24
N ILE A 195 5.88 -16.69 -0.64
CA ILE A 195 6.90 -16.09 -1.51
C ILE A 195 8.27 -16.08 -0.83
N SER A 196 8.33 -15.82 0.48
CA SER A 196 9.58 -15.84 1.25
C SER A 196 10.25 -17.20 1.22
N VAL A 197 9.48 -18.29 1.37
CA VAL A 197 9.99 -19.66 1.25
C VAL A 197 10.61 -19.90 -0.12
N ILE A 198 9.95 -19.46 -1.19
CA ILE A 198 10.43 -19.66 -2.56
C ILE A 198 11.68 -18.84 -2.84
N VAL A 199 11.72 -17.57 -2.41
CA VAL A 199 12.90 -16.71 -2.54
C VAL A 199 14.10 -17.31 -1.77
N ASN A 200 13.87 -17.86 -0.59
CA ASN A 200 14.92 -18.53 0.19
C ASN A 200 15.40 -19.84 -0.46
N ASN A 201 14.55 -20.50 -1.26
CA ASN A 201 14.89 -21.69 -2.04
C ASN A 201 15.48 -21.37 -3.44
N GLU A 202 15.93 -20.14 -3.70
CA GLU A 202 16.55 -19.74 -4.97
C GLU A 202 17.66 -20.72 -5.41
N LYS A 203 18.57 -21.07 -4.48
CA LYS A 203 19.68 -21.99 -4.78
C LYS A 203 19.19 -23.39 -5.16
N GLY A 204 18.09 -23.85 -4.58
CA GLY A 204 17.47 -25.14 -4.91
C GLY A 204 16.93 -25.15 -6.33
N MET A 205 16.13 -24.14 -6.70
CA MET A 205 15.58 -24.02 -8.05
C MET A 205 16.67 -23.89 -9.12
N ARG A 206 17.74 -23.12 -8.85
CA ARG A 206 18.89 -23.02 -9.78
C ARG A 206 19.55 -24.37 -10.00
N ARG A 207 19.71 -25.18 -8.94
CA ARG A 207 20.25 -26.55 -9.05
C ARG A 207 19.32 -27.46 -9.86
N GLU A 208 18.01 -27.33 -9.72
CA GLU A 208 17.04 -28.10 -10.52
C GLU A 208 17.18 -27.81 -12.01
N ILE A 209 17.35 -26.53 -12.40
CA ILE A 209 17.64 -26.18 -13.81
C ILE A 209 18.93 -26.82 -14.30
N THR A 210 20.01 -26.73 -13.52
CA THR A 210 21.31 -27.33 -13.91
C THR A 210 21.25 -28.85 -14.02
N LYS A 211 20.46 -29.52 -13.16
CA LYS A 211 20.30 -30.98 -13.17
C LYS A 211 19.38 -31.50 -14.27
N ALA A 212 18.52 -30.65 -14.84
CA ALA A 212 17.55 -31.05 -15.86
C ALA A 212 18.19 -31.38 -17.22
N ASP A 213 19.53 -31.35 -17.33
CA ASP A 213 20.32 -31.69 -18.53
C ASP A 213 19.76 -31.04 -19.81
N LEU A 214 19.43 -29.75 -19.69
CA LEU A 214 18.83 -28.98 -20.76
C LEU A 214 19.87 -28.67 -21.84
N PRO A 215 19.52 -28.78 -23.13
CA PRO A 215 20.47 -28.56 -24.21
C PRO A 215 20.88 -27.08 -24.29
N GLY A 216 22.20 -26.84 -24.28
CA GLY A 216 22.85 -25.56 -24.59
C GLY A 216 22.11 -24.31 -24.06
N ASP A 217 21.63 -23.50 -24.99
CA ASP A 217 20.98 -22.20 -24.72
C ASP A 217 19.74 -22.31 -23.83
N LYS A 218 19.02 -23.44 -23.82
CA LYS A 218 17.82 -23.62 -22.96
C LYS A 218 18.16 -23.65 -21.49
N GLY A 219 19.34 -24.17 -21.12
CA GLY A 219 19.81 -24.15 -19.74
C GLY A 219 20.14 -22.72 -19.27
N ILE A 220 20.78 -21.94 -20.15
CA ILE A 220 21.13 -20.53 -19.88
C ILE A 220 19.86 -19.68 -19.76
N ASP A 221 18.92 -19.84 -20.68
CA ASP A 221 17.67 -19.07 -20.67
C ASP A 221 16.76 -19.49 -19.52
N GLY A 222 16.71 -20.78 -19.16
CA GLY A 222 16.04 -21.23 -17.95
C GLY A 222 16.61 -20.60 -16.68
N MET A 223 17.94 -20.48 -16.59
CA MET A 223 18.58 -19.80 -15.45
C MET A 223 18.25 -18.31 -15.41
N LYS A 224 18.26 -17.61 -16.55
CA LYS A 224 17.84 -16.20 -16.63
C LYS A 224 16.37 -16.02 -16.22
N ALA A 225 15.49 -16.90 -16.68
CA ALA A 225 14.07 -16.88 -16.33
C ALA A 225 13.86 -17.04 -14.81
N VAL A 226 14.55 -18.00 -14.18
CA VAL A 226 14.52 -18.18 -12.71
C VAL A 226 14.97 -16.90 -12.00
N MET A 227 16.11 -16.32 -12.38
CA MET A 227 16.63 -15.10 -11.74
C MET A 227 15.68 -13.90 -11.90
N SER A 228 15.08 -13.75 -13.08
CA SER A 228 14.08 -12.71 -13.36
C SER A 228 12.83 -12.92 -12.50
N ASN A 229 12.29 -14.14 -12.44
CA ASN A 229 11.12 -14.46 -11.63
C ASN A 229 11.38 -14.27 -10.13
N ILE A 230 12.56 -14.64 -9.62
CA ILE A 230 12.95 -14.34 -8.22
C ILE A 230 12.97 -12.84 -7.95
N THR A 231 13.45 -12.05 -8.90
CA THR A 231 13.44 -10.57 -8.76
C THR A 231 12.01 -10.05 -8.69
N LYS A 232 11.11 -10.57 -9.55
CA LYS A 232 9.67 -10.26 -9.50
C LYS A 232 9.04 -10.66 -8.17
N LEU A 233 9.34 -11.86 -7.65
CA LEU A 233 8.88 -12.31 -6.34
C LEU A 233 9.33 -11.39 -5.20
N LYS A 234 10.57 -10.90 -5.22
CA LYS A 234 11.07 -9.92 -4.25
C LYS A 234 10.27 -8.61 -4.31
N GLN A 235 9.93 -8.14 -5.52
CA GLN A 235 9.08 -6.97 -5.71
C GLN A 235 7.65 -7.22 -5.21
N MET A 236 7.06 -8.39 -5.49
CA MET A 236 5.73 -8.77 -4.99
C MET A 236 5.64 -8.63 -3.48
N LYS A 237 6.67 -9.05 -2.72
CA LYS A 237 6.67 -8.89 -1.25
C LYS A 237 6.54 -7.43 -0.81
N ILE A 238 7.25 -6.52 -1.48
CA ILE A 238 7.18 -5.07 -1.20
C ILE A 238 5.76 -4.57 -1.46
N ASN A 239 5.18 -4.99 -2.59
CA ASN A 239 3.82 -4.62 -2.97
C ASN A 239 2.79 -5.18 -1.99
N ILE A 240 2.91 -6.44 -1.56
CA ILE A 240 2.03 -7.08 -0.57
C ILE A 240 2.07 -6.33 0.76
N ASN A 241 3.26 -5.96 1.24
CA ASN A 241 3.40 -5.16 2.47
C ASN A 241 2.70 -3.79 2.34
N THR A 242 2.81 -3.17 1.16
CA THR A 242 2.14 -1.91 0.84
C THR A 242 0.62 -2.10 0.85
N ILE A 243 0.09 -3.08 0.11
CA ILE A 243 -1.33 -3.44 0.08
C ILE A 243 -1.84 -3.64 1.52
N GLN A 244 -1.17 -4.49 2.30
CA GLN A 244 -1.58 -4.79 3.67
C GLN A 244 -1.65 -3.52 4.52
N LYS A 245 -0.60 -2.69 4.52
CA LYS A 245 -0.56 -1.45 5.31
C LYS A 245 -1.70 -0.50 4.95
N TYR A 246 -1.98 -0.30 3.66
CA TYR A 246 -3.07 0.57 3.22
C TYR A 246 -4.44 -0.02 3.52
N THR A 247 -4.62 -1.33 3.39
CA THR A 247 -5.85 -1.99 3.79
C THR A 247 -6.06 -1.92 5.30
N GLU A 248 -5.02 -2.01 6.14
CA GLU A 248 -5.14 -1.83 7.58
C GLU A 248 -5.60 -0.42 7.96
N LEU A 249 -5.06 0.61 7.30
CA LEU A 249 -5.51 2.01 7.48
C LEU A 249 -6.97 2.18 7.04
N THR A 250 -7.29 1.68 5.86
CA THR A 250 -8.64 1.72 5.29
C THR A 250 -9.66 1.00 6.19
N PHE A 251 -9.31 -0.18 6.70
CA PHE A 251 -10.16 -0.95 7.59
C PHE A 251 -10.41 -0.22 8.91
N LYS A 252 -9.38 0.46 9.46
CA LYS A 252 -9.57 1.32 10.65
C LYS A 252 -10.51 2.48 10.35
N GLU A 253 -10.39 3.14 9.20
CA GLU A 253 -11.31 4.21 8.82
C GLU A 253 -12.75 3.72 8.65
N LEU A 254 -12.96 2.58 8.00
CA LEU A 254 -14.26 1.93 7.86
C LEU A 254 -14.86 1.56 9.23
N LEU A 255 -14.04 1.01 10.12
CA LEU A 255 -14.43 0.67 11.48
C LEU A 255 -14.85 1.91 12.27
N GLU A 256 -14.04 2.97 12.27
CA GLU A 256 -14.32 4.19 13.00
C GLU A 256 -15.56 4.91 12.46
N ALA A 257 -15.72 5.01 11.14
CA ALA A 257 -16.88 5.66 10.53
C ALA A 257 -18.19 4.89 10.77
N SER A 258 -18.13 3.55 10.83
CA SER A 258 -19.30 2.70 11.03
C SER A 258 -19.75 2.55 12.48
N LYS A 259 -18.98 3.06 13.46
CA LYS A 259 -19.36 3.05 14.89
C LYS A 259 -20.70 3.72 15.18
N LEU A 260 -21.19 4.60 14.30
CA LEU A 260 -22.52 5.19 14.42
C LEU A 260 -23.64 4.14 14.42
N PHE A 261 -23.40 2.96 13.85
CA PHE A 261 -24.31 1.82 13.88
C PHE A 261 -24.03 0.83 15.03
N PHE A 262 -23.01 1.05 15.86
CA PHE A 262 -22.70 0.16 16.98
C PHE A 262 -23.60 0.51 18.17
N GLY A 263 -24.50 -0.41 18.54
CA GLY A 263 -25.28 -0.30 19.77
C GLY A 263 -26.46 0.67 19.73
N SER A 264 -26.82 1.18 18.55
CA SER A 264 -27.99 2.06 18.36
C SER A 264 -29.05 1.32 17.55
N ASN A 265 -30.29 1.28 18.05
CA ASN A 265 -31.42 1.36 17.12
C ASN A 265 -31.25 2.70 16.40
N CYS A 266 -31.22 2.71 15.06
CA CYS A 266 -31.22 3.96 14.31
C CYS A 266 -32.45 4.82 14.67
#